data_AF-A0A0P6W0Z4-F1
#
_entry.id   AF-A0A0P6W0Z4-F1
#
_cell.length_a   1.000
_cell.length_b   1.000
_cell.length_c   1.000
_cell.angle_alpha   90.00
_cell.angle_beta   90.00
_cell.angle_gamma   90.00
#
_symmetry.space_group_name_H-M   'P 1'
#
loop_
_entity.id
_entity.type
_entity.pdbx_description
1 polymer ?
#
loop_
_entity_poly.entity_id
_entity_poly.type
_entity_poly.pdbx_seq_one_letter_code
_entity_poly.pdbx_strand_id
1 'polypeptide(L)'
;MDKTLAALALLAVLAAGAPLPPAKAAEADEVARIARCLTGQGSTFETGKGVTVPEACRALDRAEAVCDAHDGKAFLECVAERVALWDKVLDRLAVTLADQKGSAAALRGLTAGFRTHRVAACRFFERYGVADESPRLVPRCHLRMTIAFARETYQSLFLP
;
A
#
# COMPACT_ATOMS: atom_id res chain seq x y z
N MET A 1 7.39 10.17 -53.68
CA MET A 1 6.60 11.18 -52.97
C MET A 1 5.15 10.70 -52.83
N ASP A 2 4.55 10.39 -51.69
CA ASP A 2 4.99 10.26 -50.30
C ASP A 2 3.93 9.44 -49.54
N LYS A 3 3.70 8.18 -49.94
CA LYS A 3 2.83 7.26 -49.18
C LYS A 3 3.38 6.97 -47.76
N THR A 4 4.68 7.18 -47.57
CA THR A 4 5.39 7.13 -46.30
C THR A 4 5.03 8.28 -45.35
N LEU A 5 4.72 9.49 -45.86
CA LEU A 5 4.32 10.61 -45.00
C LEU A 5 2.92 10.42 -44.39
N ALA A 6 1.98 9.81 -45.14
CA ALA A 6 0.65 9.53 -44.63
C ALA A 6 0.64 8.46 -43.51
N ALA A 7 1.51 7.45 -43.62
CA ALA A 7 1.65 6.41 -42.60
C ALA A 7 2.32 6.93 -41.32
N LEU A 8 3.30 7.83 -41.45
CA LEU A 8 3.95 8.47 -40.31
C LEU A 8 3.03 9.48 -39.59
N ALA A 9 2.15 10.16 -40.32
CA ALA A 9 1.14 11.03 -39.74
C ALA A 9 0.08 10.25 -38.94
N LEU A 10 -0.34 9.06 -39.41
CA LEU A 10 -1.26 8.21 -38.65
C LEU A 10 -0.62 7.64 -37.36
N LEU A 11 0.66 7.27 -37.40
CA LEU A 11 1.40 6.78 -36.23
C LEU A 11 1.65 7.88 -35.19
N ALA A 12 1.82 9.14 -35.61
CA ALA A 12 1.96 10.28 -34.71
C ALA A 12 0.65 10.65 -33.99
N VAL A 13 -0.51 10.44 -34.62
CA VAL A 13 -1.83 10.70 -34.03
C VAL A 13 -2.22 9.62 -33.01
N LEU A 14 -1.75 8.38 -33.17
CA LEU A 14 -2.03 7.27 -32.25
C LEU A 14 -1.16 7.25 -30.98
N ALA A 15 -0.04 7.98 -30.97
CA ALA A 15 0.85 8.08 -29.80
C ALA A 15 0.54 9.28 -28.89
N ALA A 16 -0.20 10.28 -29.38
CA ALA A 16 -0.54 11.51 -28.66
C ALA A 16 -2.01 11.48 -28.19
N GLY A 17 -2.36 10.59 -27.27
CA GLY A 17 -3.75 10.57 -26.81
C GLY A 17 -4.17 9.50 -25.82
N ALA A 18 -3.27 8.65 -25.33
CA ALA A 18 -3.60 7.91 -24.10
C ALA A 18 -3.47 8.92 -22.94
N PRO A 19 -4.58 9.39 -22.32
CA PRO A 19 -4.45 10.17 -21.11
C PRO A 19 -3.67 9.30 -20.11
N LEU A 20 -2.50 9.77 -19.70
CA LEU A 20 -1.84 9.22 -18.52
C LEU A 20 -2.92 9.15 -17.44
N PRO A 21 -3.17 7.96 -16.85
CA PRO A 21 -4.20 7.86 -15.83
C PRO A 21 -3.87 8.92 -14.78
N PRO A 22 -4.86 9.72 -14.35
CA PRO A 22 -4.60 10.78 -13.39
C PRO A 22 -3.92 10.15 -12.17
N ALA A 23 -2.96 10.83 -11.54
CA ALA A 23 -2.18 10.26 -10.43
C ALA A 23 -3.06 9.60 -9.34
N LYS A 24 -4.29 10.08 -9.16
CA LYS A 24 -5.31 9.49 -8.28
C LYS A 24 -5.85 8.13 -8.74
N ALA A 25 -5.97 7.90 -10.04
CA ALA A 25 -6.37 6.59 -10.59
C ALA A 25 -5.27 5.55 -10.37
N ALA A 26 -4.01 5.91 -10.63
CA ALA A 26 -2.87 5.03 -10.36
C ALA A 26 -2.76 4.66 -8.87
N GLU A 27 -3.02 5.63 -7.98
CA GLU A 27 -3.07 5.37 -6.54
C GLU A 27 -4.24 4.44 -6.16
N ALA A 28 -5.44 4.68 -6.67
CA ALA A 28 -6.61 3.85 -6.40
C ALA A 28 -6.41 2.40 -6.87
N ASP A 29 -5.80 2.22 -8.04
CA ASP A 29 -5.44 0.90 -8.59
C ASP A 29 -4.42 0.19 -7.70
N GLU A 30 -3.41 0.91 -7.21
CA GLU A 30 -2.41 0.40 -6.28
C GLU A 30 -3.03 0.00 -4.94
N VAL A 31 -3.90 0.83 -4.37
CA VAL A 31 -4.65 0.52 -3.14
C VAL A 31 -5.49 -0.75 -3.33
N ALA A 32 -6.22 -0.83 -4.44
CA ALA A 32 -7.05 -1.99 -4.75
C ALA A 32 -6.21 -3.26 -4.96
N ARG A 33 -5.05 -3.14 -5.61
CA ARG A 33 -4.10 -4.24 -5.83
C ARG A 33 -3.55 -4.75 -4.50
N ILE A 34 -3.08 -3.87 -3.62
CA ILE A 34 -2.57 -4.25 -2.29
C ILE A 34 -3.67 -4.93 -1.48
N ALA A 35 -4.87 -4.34 -1.42
CA ALA A 35 -5.99 -4.91 -0.68
C ALA A 35 -6.34 -6.33 -1.19
N ARG A 36 -6.39 -6.56 -2.51
CA ARG A 36 -6.61 -7.90 -3.09
C ARG A 36 -5.52 -8.89 -2.72
N CYS A 37 -4.25 -8.47 -2.75
CA CYS A 37 -3.13 -9.32 -2.37
C CYS A 37 -3.21 -9.74 -0.89
N LEU A 38 -3.69 -8.85 -0.01
CA LEU A 38 -3.89 -9.16 1.41
C LEU A 38 -5.10 -10.06 1.65
N THR A 39 -6.21 -9.84 0.93
CA THR A 39 -7.46 -10.59 1.17
C THR A 39 -7.59 -11.89 0.39
N GLY A 40 -6.69 -12.14 -0.58
CA GLY A 40 -6.85 -13.23 -1.54
C GLY A 40 -8.06 -13.06 -2.48
N GLN A 41 -8.73 -11.90 -2.49
CA GLN A 41 -9.94 -11.68 -3.27
C GLN A 41 -9.66 -11.75 -4.78
N GLY A 42 -10.45 -12.57 -5.49
CA GLY A 42 -10.30 -12.80 -6.93
C GLY A 42 -9.18 -13.78 -7.29
N SER A 43 -8.60 -14.44 -6.29
CA SER A 43 -7.62 -15.48 -6.51
C SER A 43 -8.22 -16.87 -6.45
N THR A 44 -7.71 -17.75 -7.28
CA THR A 44 -7.79 -19.19 -7.07
C THR A 44 -6.67 -19.67 -6.14
N PHE A 45 -6.19 -18.82 -5.21
CA PHE A 45 -5.14 -19.21 -4.27
C PHE A 45 -5.75 -20.24 -3.31
N GLU A 46 -5.70 -21.51 -3.69
CA GLU A 46 -5.81 -22.58 -2.74
C GLU A 46 -4.70 -22.35 -1.71
N THR A 47 -5.09 -22.23 -0.44
CA THR A 47 -4.18 -22.09 0.68
C THR A 47 -3.47 -23.43 0.91
N GLY A 48 -2.54 -23.78 0.02
CA GLY A 48 -1.80 -25.04 0.01
C GLY A 48 -0.30 -24.84 -0.20
N LYS A 49 0.52 -25.68 0.43
CA LYS A 49 1.98 -25.73 0.21
C LYS A 49 2.27 -25.93 -1.28
N GLY A 50 2.95 -24.96 -1.90
CA GLY A 50 3.41 -25.03 -3.29
C GLY A 50 2.81 -23.99 -4.24
N VAL A 51 1.91 -23.14 -3.78
CA VAL A 51 1.30 -22.10 -4.63
C VAL A 51 2.23 -20.89 -4.81
N THR A 52 2.45 -20.50 -6.06
CA THR A 52 3.26 -19.33 -6.41
C THR A 52 2.46 -18.04 -6.19
N VAL A 53 2.84 -17.26 -5.18
CA VAL A 53 2.31 -15.91 -4.97
C VAL A 53 2.68 -15.03 -6.18
N PRO A 54 1.71 -14.32 -6.83
CA PRO A 54 2.01 -13.44 -7.94
C PRO A 54 3.07 -12.41 -7.56
N GLU A 55 3.94 -12.07 -8.50
CA GLU A 55 5.03 -11.11 -8.25
C GLU A 55 4.50 -9.76 -7.72
N ALA A 56 3.36 -9.30 -8.24
CA ALA A 56 2.68 -8.11 -7.73
C ALA A 56 2.39 -8.19 -6.22
N CYS A 57 2.03 -9.36 -5.69
CA CYS A 57 1.80 -9.56 -4.27
C CYS A 57 3.11 -9.78 -3.49
N ARG A 58 4.13 -10.41 -4.09
CA ARG A 58 5.48 -10.49 -3.52
C ARG A 58 6.12 -9.11 -3.31
N ALA A 59 5.75 -8.11 -4.10
CA ALA A 59 6.21 -6.74 -3.92
C ALA A 59 5.83 -6.15 -2.53
N LEU A 60 4.84 -6.72 -1.84
CA LEU A 60 4.48 -6.30 -0.48
C LEU A 60 5.61 -6.54 0.52
N ASP A 61 6.46 -7.55 0.30
CA ASP A 61 7.58 -7.87 1.22
C ASP A 61 8.69 -6.81 1.19
N ARG A 62 8.72 -6.02 0.13
CA ARG A 62 9.66 -4.90 -0.04
C ARG A 62 9.04 -3.56 0.35
N ALA A 63 7.75 -3.52 0.71
CA ALA A 63 7.04 -2.27 0.94
C ALA A 63 7.59 -1.45 2.13
N GLU A 64 8.19 -2.10 3.12
CA GLU A 64 8.83 -1.44 4.26
C GLU A 64 10.13 -0.72 3.90
N ALA A 65 10.85 -1.22 2.90
CA ALA A 65 12.17 -0.72 2.48
C ALA A 65 12.10 0.18 1.23
N VAL A 66 10.91 0.45 0.69
CA VAL A 66 10.75 1.17 -0.59
C VAL A 66 11.33 2.58 -0.57
N CYS A 67 11.41 3.21 0.61
CA CYS A 67 11.96 4.55 0.77
C CYS A 67 13.46 4.58 1.11
N ASP A 68 14.12 3.43 1.25
CA ASP A 68 15.49 3.35 1.77
C ASP A 68 16.54 3.95 0.83
N ALA A 69 16.22 4.04 -0.46
CA ALA A 69 17.05 4.68 -1.48
C ALA A 69 17.07 6.22 -1.38
N HIS A 70 16.21 6.83 -0.57
CA HIS A 70 16.13 8.28 -0.38
C HIS A 70 16.71 8.69 0.98
N ASP A 71 17.25 9.90 1.09
CA ASP A 71 17.72 10.47 2.36
C ASP A 71 17.09 11.84 2.65
N GLY A 72 17.24 12.30 3.89
CA GLY A 72 16.79 13.63 4.33
C GLY A 72 15.31 13.88 4.04
N LYS A 73 15.01 15.00 3.36
CA LYS A 73 13.63 15.41 3.06
C LYS A 73 12.90 14.43 2.14
N ALA A 74 13.58 13.92 1.11
CA ALA A 74 12.97 13.00 0.14
C ALA A 74 12.56 11.67 0.80
N PHE A 75 13.34 11.21 1.78
CA PHE A 75 12.97 10.06 2.61
C PHE A 75 11.68 10.31 3.39
N LEU A 76 11.55 11.47 4.04
CA LEU A 76 10.36 11.83 4.82
C LEU A 76 9.11 11.94 3.96
N GLU A 77 9.24 12.56 2.77
CA GLU A 77 8.17 12.68 1.78
C GLU A 77 7.72 11.29 1.29
N CYS A 78 8.66 10.44 0.88
CA CYS A 78 8.36 9.06 0.48
C CYS A 78 7.63 8.30 1.59
N VAL A 79 8.12 8.35 2.83
CA VAL A 79 7.49 7.64 3.95
C VAL A 79 6.07 8.16 4.20
N ALA A 80 5.86 9.48 4.18
CA ALA A 80 4.55 10.07 4.38
C ALA A 80 3.56 9.63 3.29
N GLU A 81 3.97 9.64 2.02
CA GLU A 81 3.17 9.14 0.90
C GLU A 81 2.84 7.66 1.05
N ARG A 82 3.82 6.84 1.43
CA ARG A 82 3.59 5.41 1.65
C ARG A 82 2.66 5.15 2.83
N VAL A 83 2.80 5.87 3.94
CA VAL A 83 1.88 5.78 5.08
C VAL A 83 0.46 6.16 4.63
N ALA A 84 0.28 7.25 3.88
CA ALA A 84 -1.01 7.67 3.38
C ALA A 84 -1.66 6.64 2.42
N LEU A 85 -0.86 6.04 1.54
CA LEU A 85 -1.31 4.95 0.67
C LEU A 85 -1.79 3.75 1.50
N TRP A 86 -1.02 3.33 2.51
CA TRP A 86 -1.38 2.20 3.37
C TRP A 86 -2.57 2.52 4.29
N ASP A 87 -2.74 3.77 4.72
CA ASP A 87 -3.96 4.20 5.42
C ASP A 87 -5.20 4.05 4.52
N LYS A 88 -5.10 4.34 3.22
CA LYS A 88 -6.19 4.08 2.24
C LYS A 88 -6.43 2.58 2.02
N VAL A 89 -5.38 1.76 2.05
CA VAL A 89 -5.50 0.29 2.05
C VAL A 89 -6.29 -0.18 3.26
N LEU A 90 -6.02 0.34 4.46
CA LEU A 90 -6.78 0.01 5.67
C LEU A 90 -8.26 0.38 5.54
N ASP A 91 -8.57 1.55 4.98
CA ASP A 91 -9.96 1.94 4.73
C ASP A 91 -10.64 1.00 3.73
N ARG A 92 -9.93 0.62 2.66
CA ARG A 92 -10.45 -0.33 1.67
C ARG A 92 -10.69 -1.70 2.26
N LEU A 93 -9.75 -2.21 3.07
CA LEU A 93 -9.89 -3.49 3.78
C LEU A 93 -11.08 -3.45 4.75
N ALA A 94 -11.25 -2.36 5.50
CA ALA A 94 -12.38 -2.20 6.41
C ALA A 94 -13.72 -2.30 5.67
N VAL A 95 -13.84 -1.70 4.48
CA VAL A 95 -15.04 -1.82 3.62
C VAL A 95 -15.20 -3.24 3.08
N THR A 96 -14.17 -3.79 2.44
CA THR A 96 -14.25 -5.14 1.82
C THR A 96 -14.55 -6.24 2.84
N LEU A 97 -13.99 -6.16 4.04
CA LEU A 97 -14.21 -7.15 5.11
C LEU A 97 -15.52 -6.91 5.86
N ALA A 98 -15.97 -5.65 5.98
CA ALA A 98 -17.29 -5.32 6.50
C ALA A 98 -18.40 -6.01 5.71
N ASP A 99 -18.31 -5.98 4.38
CA ASP A 99 -19.31 -6.61 3.51
C ASP A 99 -19.37 -8.13 3.69
N GLN A 100 -18.29 -8.76 4.19
CA GLN A 100 -18.21 -10.22 4.38
C GLN A 100 -18.71 -10.72 5.75
N LYS A 101 -18.53 -9.95 6.83
CA LYS A 101 -18.91 -10.37 8.21
C LYS A 101 -19.75 -9.35 9.00
N GLY A 102 -20.24 -8.27 8.38
CA GLY A 102 -21.14 -7.30 9.02
C GLY A 102 -20.51 -6.44 10.13
N SER A 103 -19.18 -6.44 10.29
CA SER A 103 -18.48 -5.77 11.41
C SER A 103 -17.90 -4.39 11.06
N ALA A 104 -18.56 -3.65 10.16
CA ALA A 104 -18.06 -2.40 9.59
C ALA A 104 -17.71 -1.31 10.61
N ALA A 105 -18.52 -1.18 11.67
CA ALA A 105 -18.33 -0.16 12.69
C ALA A 105 -17.12 -0.48 13.59
N ALA A 106 -16.97 -1.74 13.99
CA ALA A 106 -15.85 -2.20 14.79
C ALA A 106 -14.51 -2.03 14.06
N LEU A 107 -14.45 -2.40 12.77
CA LEU A 107 -13.25 -2.24 11.95
C LEU A 107 -12.88 -0.77 11.77
N ARG A 108 -13.86 0.12 11.52
CA ARG A 108 -13.60 1.56 11.43
C ARG A 108 -13.08 2.13 12.76
N GLY A 109 -13.66 1.72 13.89
CA GLY A 109 -13.19 2.12 15.21
C GLY A 109 -11.76 1.66 15.50
N LEU A 110 -11.44 0.40 15.16
CA LEU A 110 -10.11 -0.18 15.31
C LEU A 110 -9.06 0.59 14.47
N THR A 111 -9.35 0.85 13.19
CA THR A 111 -8.46 1.62 12.31
C THR A 111 -8.26 3.06 12.79
N ALA A 112 -9.31 3.71 13.28
CA ALA A 112 -9.22 5.07 13.83
C ALA A 112 -8.37 5.12 15.12
N GLY A 113 -8.57 4.15 16.03
CA GLY A 113 -7.77 3.99 17.23
C GLY A 113 -6.30 3.75 16.90
N PHE A 114 -6.02 2.83 15.96
CA PHE A 114 -4.66 2.56 15.49
C PHE A 114 -3.96 3.83 14.99
N ARG A 115 -4.58 4.61 14.11
CA ARG A 115 -3.99 5.85 13.58
C ARG A 115 -3.62 6.84 14.69
N THR A 116 -4.49 6.94 15.70
CA THR A 116 -4.28 7.82 16.85
C THR A 116 -3.09 7.35 17.70
N HIS A 117 -2.99 6.04 17.96
CA HIS A 117 -1.97 5.49 18.85
C HIS A 117 -0.63 5.20 18.17
N ARG A 118 -0.59 5.00 16.84
CA ARG A 118 0.64 4.75 16.05
C ARG A 118 1.73 5.78 16.32
N VAL A 119 1.37 7.06 16.28
CA VAL A 119 2.34 8.15 16.45
C VAL A 119 2.93 8.14 17.87
N ALA A 120 2.09 7.90 18.88
CA ALA A 120 2.53 7.81 20.27
C ALA A 120 3.45 6.59 20.48
N ALA A 121 3.08 5.43 19.92
CA ALA A 121 3.87 4.21 20.03
C ALA A 121 5.27 4.37 19.41
N CYS A 122 5.36 4.95 18.22
CA CYS A 122 6.65 5.15 17.55
C CYS A 122 7.55 6.16 18.26
N ARG A 123 7.00 7.25 18.81
CA ARG A 123 7.77 8.20 19.64
C ARG A 123 8.23 7.57 20.96
N PHE A 124 7.40 6.73 21.57
CA PHE A 124 7.79 5.99 22.76
C PHE A 124 8.94 5.03 22.46
N PHE A 125 8.87 4.31 21.34
CA PHE A 125 9.92 3.40 20.89
C PHE A 125 11.24 4.13 20.59
N GLU A 126 11.20 5.30 19.95
CA GLU A 126 12.38 6.16 19.77
C GLU A 126 13.00 6.57 21.12
N ARG A 127 12.16 7.01 22.07
CA ARG A 127 12.66 7.53 23.36
C ARG A 127 13.26 6.45 24.27
N TYR A 128 12.73 5.22 24.23
CA TYR A 128 13.04 4.19 25.23
C TYR A 128 13.51 2.85 24.66
N GLY A 129 13.32 2.61 23.36
CA GLY A 129 13.53 1.29 22.74
C GLY A 129 14.79 1.17 21.89
N VAL A 130 15.35 2.28 21.39
CA VAL A 130 16.56 2.28 20.56
C VAL A 130 17.41 3.52 20.88
N ALA A 131 18.67 3.33 21.25
CA ALA A 131 19.64 4.43 21.46
C ALA A 131 20.25 4.94 20.15
N ASP A 132 19.46 4.95 19.07
CA ASP A 132 19.86 5.44 17.76
C ASP A 132 19.09 6.74 17.52
N GLU A 133 19.80 7.86 17.42
CA GLU A 133 19.22 9.20 17.21
C GLU A 133 18.88 9.45 15.74
N SER A 134 18.82 8.39 14.92
CA SER A 134 18.53 8.49 13.51
C SER A 134 17.16 9.14 13.25
N PRO A 135 17.10 10.25 12.47
CA PRO A 135 15.84 10.90 12.12
C PRO A 135 14.93 10.02 11.25
N ARG A 136 15.41 8.83 10.85
CA ARG A 136 14.66 7.85 10.04
C ARG A 136 13.83 6.90 10.89
N LEU A 137 14.08 6.80 12.20
CA LEU A 137 13.44 5.83 13.09
C LEU A 137 11.93 6.00 13.20
N VAL A 138 11.46 7.17 13.65
CA VAL A 138 10.02 7.43 13.81
C VAL A 138 9.26 7.30 12.49
N PRO A 139 9.74 7.89 11.35
CA PRO A 139 9.09 7.68 10.06
C PRO A 139 9.05 6.20 9.64
N ARG A 140 10.15 5.45 9.74
CA ARG A 140 10.15 4.01 9.42
C ARG A 140 9.18 3.26 10.31
N CYS A 141 9.14 3.56 11.60
CA CYS A 141 8.22 2.95 12.54
C CYS A 141 6.76 3.16 12.11
N HIS A 142 6.38 4.39 11.72
CA HIS A 142 5.02 4.64 11.22
C HIS A 142 4.66 3.76 10.02
N LEU A 143 5.56 3.66 9.03
CA LEU A 143 5.32 2.84 7.84
C LEU A 143 5.20 1.35 8.19
N ARG A 144 6.16 0.81 8.95
CA ARG A 144 6.18 -0.61 9.35
C ARG A 144 4.96 -0.99 10.17
N MET A 145 4.59 -0.19 11.17
CA MET A 145 3.38 -0.43 11.97
C MET A 145 2.12 -0.43 11.11
N THR A 146 2.02 0.46 10.11
CA THR A 146 0.84 0.53 9.24
C THR A 146 0.73 -0.69 8.34
N ILE A 147 1.86 -1.15 7.78
CA ILE A 147 1.93 -2.37 6.97
C ILE A 147 1.59 -3.60 7.83
N ALA A 148 2.21 -3.72 9.00
CA ALA A 148 1.98 -4.82 9.93
C ALA A 148 0.52 -4.88 10.36
N PHE A 149 -0.06 -3.75 10.77
CA PHE A 149 -1.46 -3.68 11.15
C PHE A 149 -2.40 -4.07 10.00
N ALA A 150 -2.12 -3.64 8.76
CA ALA A 150 -2.91 -4.06 7.59
C ALA A 150 -2.84 -5.57 7.33
N ARG A 151 -1.65 -6.17 7.49
CA ARG A 151 -1.44 -7.61 7.34
C ARG A 151 -2.13 -8.41 8.46
N GLU A 152 -1.92 -8.01 9.71
CA GLU A 152 -2.46 -8.69 10.90
C GLU A 152 -3.98 -8.55 11.04
N THR A 153 -4.54 -7.37 10.72
CA THR A 153 -6.01 -7.14 10.78
C THR A 153 -6.74 -8.15 9.91
N TYR A 154 -6.16 -8.54 8.77
CA TYR A 154 -6.72 -9.60 7.94
C TYR A 154 -6.52 -10.99 8.56
N GLN A 155 -5.29 -11.33 8.96
CA GLN A 155 -4.96 -12.66 9.49
C GLN A 155 -5.75 -12.99 10.75
N SER A 156 -5.76 -12.11 11.75
CA SER A 156 -6.30 -12.38 13.09
C SER A 156 -7.82 -12.33 13.18
N LEU A 157 -8.49 -11.62 12.29
CA LEU A 157 -9.96 -11.47 12.34
C LEU A 157 -10.70 -12.35 11.32
N PHE A 158 -10.00 -12.87 10.29
CA PHE A 158 -10.67 -13.45 9.12
C PHE A 158 -10.06 -14.73 8.56
N LEU A 159 -8.87 -15.17 8.98
CA LEU A 159 -8.47 -16.58 8.85
C LEU A 159 -9.00 -17.36 10.06
N PRO A 160 -9.52 -18.59 9.88
CA PRO A 160 -10.00 -19.44 10.98
C PRO A 160 -8.87 -19.89 11.91
#